data_AF-A0A7W0NVH9-F1
#
_entry.id   AF-A0A7W0NVH9-F1
#
_cell.length_a   1.000
_cell.length_b   1.000
_cell.length_c   1.000
_cell.angle_alpha   90.00
_cell.angle_beta   90.00
_cell.angle_gamma   90.00
#
_symmetry.space_group_name_H-M   'P 1'
#
loop_
_entity.id
_entity.type
_entity.pdbx_description
1 polymer ?
#
loop_
_entity_poly.entity_id
_entity_poly.type
_entity_poly.pdbx_seq_one_letter_code
_entity_poly.pdbx_strand_id
1 'polypeptide(L)'
;MTISPEVRSFAISQMTGTSGRQRVPTDSLGGIAVSVPPLAEQKAIAAVLGALDDKIELNRRMNATLDAMARALFQSWFVDFDPVRAKLDGRPPAALEPATAALFPDTFQNSELGHIPARWEVKTIDELAERVAMGPFGSDIKISTFVPAGIPVISGQHLRGTLLDDSEFNFVTEEHADRLKRSNVQRGDVIFTHAGSIGQVAYIPDASRYERYIISQRQFYMRCNRSYQ
;
A
#
# COMPACT_ATOMS: atom_id res chain seq x y z
N MET A 1 -24.69 -9.98 13.38
CA MET A 1 -26.07 -9.72 12.91
C MET A 1 -26.12 -8.80 11.69
N THR A 2 -25.43 -7.66 11.67
CA THR A 2 -25.44 -6.69 10.55
C THR A 2 -24.75 -7.15 9.26
N ILE A 3 -23.98 -8.24 9.33
CA ILE A 3 -23.28 -8.85 8.18
C ILE A 3 -24.10 -9.92 7.45
N SER A 4 -25.25 -10.35 7.98
CA SER A 4 -26.16 -11.24 7.25
C SER A 4 -26.74 -10.48 6.04
N PRO A 5 -26.66 -11.04 4.81
CA PRO A 5 -27.24 -10.42 3.61
C PRO A 5 -28.74 -10.15 3.75
N GLU A 6 -29.46 -10.99 4.48
CA GLU A 6 -30.91 -10.87 4.72
C GLU A 6 -31.23 -9.67 5.61
N VAL A 7 -30.55 -9.58 6.76
CA VAL A 7 -30.71 -8.45 7.70
C VAL A 7 -30.27 -7.15 7.03
N ARG A 8 -29.18 -7.18 6.25
CA ARG A 8 -28.69 -6.01 5.51
C ARG A 8 -29.67 -5.56 4.43
N SER A 9 -30.22 -6.50 3.65
CA SER A 9 -31.19 -6.20 2.59
C SER A 9 -32.48 -5.59 3.15
N PHE A 10 -32.99 -6.15 4.25
CA PHE A 10 -34.13 -5.58 4.96
C PHE A 10 -33.81 -4.18 5.49
N ALA A 11 -32.65 -3.99 6.14
CA ALA A 11 -32.26 -2.68 6.66
C ALA A 11 -32.17 -1.62 5.54
N ILE A 12 -31.63 -1.99 4.36
CA ILE A 12 -31.57 -1.11 3.19
C ILE A 12 -32.98 -0.75 2.69
N SER A 13 -33.93 -1.71 2.67
CA SER A 13 -35.30 -1.44 2.23
C SER A 13 -36.07 -0.50 3.15
N GLN A 14 -35.63 -0.37 4.41
CA GLN A 14 -36.24 0.51 5.42
C GLN A 14 -35.52 1.85 5.54
N MET A 15 -34.51 2.13 4.70
CA MET A 15 -33.78 3.39 4.74
C MET A 15 -34.66 4.58 4.35
N THR A 16 -34.58 5.64 5.15
CA THR A 16 -35.27 6.92 4.91
C THR A 16 -34.26 8.06 4.82
N GLY A 17 -34.61 9.13 4.09
CA GLY A 17 -33.76 10.32 3.89
C GLY A 17 -33.29 10.50 2.44
N THR A 18 -32.59 11.60 2.19
CA THR A 18 -32.03 11.94 0.88
C THR A 18 -30.65 11.32 0.66
N SER A 19 -30.23 11.22 -0.61
CA SER A 19 -28.93 10.64 -0.98
C SER A 19 -27.78 11.24 -0.17
N GLY A 20 -27.01 10.40 0.52
CA GLY A 20 -25.89 10.78 1.40
C GLY A 20 -26.22 10.91 2.90
N ARG A 21 -27.50 10.92 3.30
CA ARG A 21 -27.94 10.94 4.72
C ARG A 21 -29.09 9.95 4.99
N GLN A 22 -28.97 8.75 4.42
CA GLN A 22 -29.91 7.67 4.68
C GLN A 22 -29.68 7.05 6.06
N ARG A 23 -30.77 6.72 6.75
CA ARG A 23 -30.75 6.02 8.04
C ARG A 23 -31.88 5.01 8.11
N VAL A 24 -31.68 3.97 8.92
CA VAL A 24 -32.73 3.01 9.25
C VAL A 24 -33.39 3.50 10.54
N PRO A 25 -34.71 3.82 10.54
CA PRO A 25 -35.43 4.17 11.76
C PRO A 25 -35.42 3.00 12.75
N THR A 26 -35.25 3.28 14.05
CA THR A 26 -35.20 2.24 15.09
C THR A 26 -36.47 1.39 15.10
N ASP A 27 -37.63 2.01 14.85
CA ASP A 27 -38.94 1.37 14.84
C ASP A 27 -39.07 0.33 13.71
N SER A 28 -38.28 0.46 12.65
CA SER A 28 -38.26 -0.49 11.53
C SER A 28 -37.57 -1.81 11.88
N LEU A 29 -36.76 -1.87 12.95
CA LEU A 29 -36.02 -3.07 13.34
C LEU A 29 -36.92 -4.14 13.98
N GLY A 30 -38.05 -3.75 14.57
CA GLY A 30 -38.98 -4.68 15.24
C GLY A 30 -39.66 -5.68 14.30
N GLY A 31 -39.68 -5.41 12.99
CA GLY A 31 -40.27 -6.27 11.97
C GLY A 31 -39.32 -7.31 11.36
N ILE A 32 -38.06 -7.37 11.79
CA ILE A 32 -37.08 -8.30 11.23
C ILE A 32 -37.39 -9.71 11.73
N ALA A 33 -37.82 -10.58 10.82
CA ALA A 33 -37.90 -12.01 11.08
C ALA A 33 -36.49 -12.59 11.21
N VAL A 34 -36.16 -13.14 12.38
CA VAL A 34 -34.88 -13.81 12.65
C VAL A 34 -35.13 -15.28 12.96
N SER A 35 -34.25 -16.15 12.46
CA SER A 35 -34.27 -17.56 12.88
C SER A 35 -33.82 -17.68 14.32
N VAL A 36 -34.64 -18.30 15.17
CA VAL A 36 -34.35 -18.51 16.59
C VAL A 36 -34.24 -20.02 16.82
N PRO A 37 -33.06 -20.63 16.59
CA PRO A 37 -32.87 -22.05 16.85
C PRO A 37 -32.97 -22.34 18.37
N PRO A 38 -33.03 -23.61 18.80
CA PRO A 38 -33.03 -23.97 20.22
C PRO A 38 -31.82 -23.37 20.97
N LEU A 39 -31.98 -23.08 22.26
CA LEU A 39 -30.95 -22.41 23.06
C LEU A 39 -29.58 -23.13 23.05
N ALA A 40 -29.58 -24.46 22.98
CA ALA A 40 -28.33 -25.22 22.90
C ALA A 40 -27.56 -24.93 21.60
N GLU A 41 -28.29 -24.86 20.48
CA GLU A 41 -27.74 -24.54 19.17
C GLU A 41 -27.30 -23.07 19.09
N GLN A 42 -28.09 -22.14 19.64
CA GLN A 42 -27.68 -20.73 19.73
C GLN A 42 -26.34 -20.56 20.47
N LYS A 43 -26.16 -21.25 21.60
CA LYS A 43 -24.91 -21.24 22.37
C LYS A 43 -23.75 -21.83 21.59
N ALA A 44 -23.98 -22.93 20.87
CA ALA A 44 -22.96 -23.55 20.03
C ALA A 44 -22.53 -22.61 18.88
N ILE A 45 -23.49 -21.99 18.18
CA ILE A 45 -23.23 -21.01 17.12
C ILE A 45 -22.44 -19.83 17.68
N ALA A 46 -22.88 -19.26 18.81
CA ALA A 46 -22.22 -18.13 19.44
C ALA A 46 -20.79 -18.46 19.88
N ALA A 47 -20.55 -19.67 20.41
CA ALA A 47 -19.22 -20.12 20.79
C ALA A 47 -18.26 -20.22 19.59
N VAL A 48 -18.72 -20.80 18.47
CA VAL A 48 -17.90 -20.92 17.26
C VAL A 48 -17.61 -19.55 16.65
N LEU A 49 -18.63 -18.69 16.51
CA LEU A 49 -18.44 -17.34 15.96
C LEU A 49 -17.55 -16.49 16.87
N GLY A 50 -17.73 -16.57 18.19
CA GLY A 50 -16.89 -15.88 19.17
C GLY A 50 -15.43 -16.29 19.05
N ALA A 51 -15.14 -17.60 18.94
CA ALA A 51 -13.78 -18.08 18.76
C ALA A 51 -13.14 -17.59 17.44
N LEU A 52 -13.93 -17.40 16.37
CA LEU A 52 -13.45 -16.82 15.12
C LEU A 52 -13.18 -15.32 15.24
N ASP A 53 -14.06 -14.57 15.92
CA ASP A 53 -13.86 -13.15 16.20
C ASP A 53 -12.60 -12.92 17.07
N ASP A 54 -12.38 -13.76 18.09
CA ASP A 54 -11.16 -13.74 18.91
C ASP A 54 -9.90 -13.96 18.06
N LYS A 55 -9.96 -14.90 17.10
CA LYS A 55 -8.84 -15.16 16.18
C LYS A 55 -8.59 -13.98 15.23
N ILE A 56 -9.64 -13.33 14.73
CA ILE A 56 -9.52 -12.14 13.88
C ILE A 56 -8.84 -11.01 14.67
N GLU A 57 -9.26 -10.79 15.90
CA GLU A 57 -8.70 -9.76 16.77
C GLU A 57 -7.23 -10.06 17.13
N LEU A 58 -6.91 -11.32 17.43
CA LEU A 58 -5.52 -11.75 17.67
C LEU A 58 -4.63 -11.49 16.45
N ASN A 59 -5.11 -11.84 15.25
CA ASN A 59 -4.37 -11.59 14.01
C ASN A 59 -4.15 -10.09 13.76
N ARG A 60 -5.15 -9.25 14.05
CA ARG A 60 -5.00 -7.79 13.93
C ARG A 60 -3.95 -7.24 14.89
N ARG A 61 -3.94 -7.71 16.14
CA ARG A 61 -2.92 -7.33 17.13
C ARG A 61 -1.53 -7.76 16.70
N MET A 62 -1.39 -9.00 16.23
CA MET A 62 -0.12 -9.51 15.71
C MET A 62 0.40 -8.66 14.55
N ASN A 63 -0.47 -8.30 13.60
CA ASN A 63 -0.09 -7.41 12.50
C ASN A 63 0.35 -6.01 13.00
N ALA A 64 -0.34 -5.45 13.99
CA ALA A 64 0.05 -4.17 14.59
C ALA A 64 1.39 -4.25 15.31
N THR A 65 1.67 -5.34 16.03
CA THR A 65 2.97 -5.58 16.67
C THR A 65 4.08 -5.73 15.63
N LEU A 66 3.84 -6.46 14.53
CA LEU A 66 4.81 -6.62 13.44
C LEU A 66 5.14 -5.27 12.78
N ASP A 67 4.14 -4.43 12.51
CA ASP A 67 4.37 -3.08 11.98
C ASP A 67 5.19 -2.22 12.95
N ALA A 68 4.88 -2.28 14.25
CA ALA A 68 5.64 -1.56 15.27
C ALA A 68 7.10 -2.04 15.36
N MET A 69 7.34 -3.35 15.28
CA MET A 69 8.69 -3.93 15.24
C MET A 69 9.45 -3.50 13.98
N ALA A 70 8.81 -3.54 12.80
CA ALA A 70 9.43 -3.11 11.55
C ALA A 70 9.83 -1.62 11.59
N ARG A 71 8.98 -0.75 12.15
CA ARG A 71 9.29 0.67 12.35
C ARG A 71 10.46 0.88 13.31
N ALA A 72 10.47 0.16 14.44
CA ALA A 72 11.55 0.23 15.41
C ALA A 72 12.90 -0.21 14.81
N LEU A 73 12.90 -1.30 14.02
CA LEU A 73 14.10 -1.74 13.30
C LEU A 73 14.55 -0.71 12.26
N PHE A 74 13.63 -0.14 11.48
CA PHE A 74 13.98 0.89 10.50
C PHE A 74 14.60 2.12 11.17
N GLN A 75 13.99 2.60 12.24
CA GLN A 75 14.50 3.72 13.04
C GLN A 75 15.91 3.41 13.57
N SER A 76 16.09 2.25 14.20
CA SER A 76 17.38 1.80 14.73
C SER A 76 18.46 1.69 13.64
N TRP A 77 18.13 1.12 12.48
CA TRP A 77 19.14 0.78 11.46
C TRP A 77 19.46 1.94 10.52
N PHE A 78 18.48 2.77 10.16
CA PHE A 78 18.60 3.75 9.08
C PHE A 78 18.48 5.20 9.54
N VAL A 79 18.07 5.45 10.79
CA VAL A 79 17.97 6.80 11.36
C VAL A 79 18.99 6.97 12.49
N ASP A 80 19.00 6.04 13.45
CA ASP A 80 19.90 6.10 14.60
C ASP A 80 21.24 5.39 14.35
N PHE A 81 21.31 4.57 13.30
CA PHE A 81 22.49 3.80 12.88
C PHE A 81 23.08 2.91 14.01
N ASP A 82 22.24 2.32 14.85
CA ASP A 82 22.66 1.48 15.97
C ASP A 82 23.59 0.32 15.58
N PRO A 83 23.42 -0.37 14.43
CA PRO A 83 24.35 -1.41 14.02
C PRO A 83 25.78 -0.89 13.82
N VAL A 84 25.93 0.31 13.24
CA VAL A 84 27.23 0.95 13.01
C VAL A 84 27.85 1.38 14.35
N ARG A 85 27.04 1.97 15.25
CA ARG A 85 27.48 2.36 16.60
C ARG A 85 27.90 1.15 17.44
N ALA A 86 27.15 0.05 17.40
CA ALA A 86 27.49 -1.17 18.11
C ALA A 86 28.87 -1.69 17.68
N LYS A 87 29.13 -1.74 16.37
CA LYS A 87 30.44 -2.14 15.84
C LYS A 87 31.56 -1.20 16.25
N LEU A 88 31.32 0.11 16.21
CA LEU A 88 32.28 1.13 16.66
C LEU A 88 32.67 0.92 18.13
N ASP A 89 31.71 0.54 18.97
CA ASP A 89 31.92 0.23 20.39
C ASP A 89 32.50 -1.18 20.64
N GLY A 90 32.83 -1.93 19.59
CA GLY A 90 33.33 -3.31 19.69
C GLY A 90 32.28 -4.33 20.13
N ARG A 91 30.99 -4.00 20.02
CA ARG A 91 29.85 -4.86 20.39
C ARG A 91 29.18 -5.44 19.13
N PRO A 92 28.65 -6.67 19.19
CA PRO A 92 27.88 -7.22 18.08
C PRO A 92 26.55 -6.45 17.93
N PRO A 93 26.12 -6.11 16.69
CA PRO A 93 24.79 -5.55 16.45
C PRO A 93 23.69 -6.50 16.95
N ALA A 94 22.78 -5.98 17.77
CA ALA A 94 21.68 -6.77 18.31
C ALA A 94 20.59 -7.00 17.25
N ALA A 95 19.88 -8.13 17.33
CA ALA A 95 18.74 -8.48 16.48
C ALA A 95 19.06 -8.51 14.97
N LEU A 96 20.31 -8.79 14.60
CA LEU A 96 20.76 -8.92 13.22
C LEU A 96 21.47 -10.27 13.01
N GLU A 97 21.10 -10.95 11.94
CA GLU A 97 21.88 -12.10 11.46
C GLU A 97 23.28 -11.65 11.04
N PRO A 98 24.34 -12.48 11.22
CA PRO A 98 25.71 -12.08 10.93
C PRO A 98 25.93 -11.54 9.50
N ALA A 99 25.24 -12.14 8.52
CA ALA A 99 25.32 -11.71 7.12
C ALA A 99 24.76 -10.28 6.91
N THR A 100 23.64 -9.96 7.54
CA THR A 100 23.05 -8.61 7.47
C THR A 100 23.87 -7.61 8.28
N ALA A 101 24.37 -8.01 9.46
CA ALA A 101 25.27 -7.19 10.25
C ALA A 101 26.52 -6.81 9.44
N ALA A 102 27.06 -7.71 8.62
CA ALA A 102 28.22 -7.45 7.76
C ALA A 102 27.99 -6.35 6.71
N LEU A 103 26.74 -6.05 6.33
CA LEU A 103 26.40 -5.00 5.36
C LEU A 103 26.59 -3.58 5.92
N PHE A 104 26.57 -3.42 7.24
CA PHE A 104 26.79 -2.12 7.89
C PHE A 104 28.28 -1.86 8.10
N PRO A 105 28.79 -0.65 7.83
CA PRO A 105 30.16 -0.29 8.19
C PRO A 105 30.32 -0.21 9.71
N ASP A 106 31.56 -0.07 10.18
CA ASP A 106 31.95 0.04 11.60
C ASP A 106 32.37 1.46 12.01
N THR A 107 32.42 2.39 11.06
CA THR A 107 32.79 3.79 11.30
C THR A 107 31.78 4.76 10.69
N PHE A 108 31.83 6.01 11.14
CA PHE A 108 31.07 7.13 10.59
C PHE A 108 31.95 8.08 9.77
N GLN A 109 31.32 8.89 8.93
CA GLN A 109 31.93 10.03 8.25
C GLN A 109 31.05 11.28 8.41
N ASN A 110 31.67 12.46 8.26
CA ASN A 110 30.95 13.73 8.25
C ASN A 110 30.25 13.94 6.90
N SER A 111 29.04 14.49 6.93
CA SER A 111 28.29 14.91 5.76
C SER A 111 27.43 16.14 6.06
N GLU A 112 26.87 16.73 5.02
CA GLU A 112 25.93 17.85 5.14
C GLU A 112 24.65 17.50 5.92
N LEU A 113 24.31 16.20 6.01
CA LEU A 113 23.16 15.68 6.76
C LEU A 113 23.54 15.20 8.17
N GLY A 114 24.75 15.52 8.64
CA GLY A 114 25.31 15.05 9.90
C GLY A 114 26.20 13.81 9.74
N HIS A 115 26.40 13.07 10.82
CA HIS A 115 27.22 11.86 10.78
C HIS A 115 26.47 10.72 10.11
N ILE A 116 27.01 10.22 9.01
CA ILE A 116 26.44 9.08 8.27
C ILE A 116 27.42 7.90 8.32
N PRO A 117 26.94 6.66 8.11
CA PRO A 117 27.82 5.50 8.00
C PRO A 117 28.91 5.71 6.95
N ALA A 118 30.13 5.26 7.24
CA ALA A 118 31.24 5.40 6.30
C ALA A 118 30.94 4.70 4.97
N ARG A 119 31.42 5.31 3.87
CA ARG A 119 31.16 4.90 2.47
C ARG A 119 29.75 5.19 1.95
N TRP A 120 28.86 5.72 2.77
CA TRP A 120 27.59 6.24 2.26
C TRP A 120 27.82 7.60 1.61
N GLU A 121 27.14 7.84 0.50
CA GLU A 121 27.21 9.10 -0.25
C GLU A 121 25.88 9.85 -0.10
N VAL A 122 25.97 11.15 0.14
CA VAL A 122 24.79 12.04 0.06
C VAL A 122 24.62 12.41 -1.40
N LYS A 123 23.48 12.00 -1.98
CA LYS A 123 23.09 12.32 -3.36
C LYS A 123 21.68 12.88 -3.38
N THR A 124 21.43 13.70 -4.39
CA THR A 124 20.09 14.17 -4.76
C THR A 124 19.34 13.07 -5.51
N ILE A 125 18.01 13.18 -5.55
CA ILE A 125 17.16 12.27 -6.34
C ILE A 125 17.54 12.31 -7.82
N ASP A 126 17.93 13.48 -8.35
CA ASP A 126 18.29 13.65 -9.75
C ASP A 126 19.55 12.85 -10.13
N GLU A 127 20.51 12.72 -9.21
CA GLU A 127 21.72 11.91 -9.42
C GLU A 127 21.46 10.40 -9.41
N LEU A 128 20.37 9.98 -8.75
CA LEU A 128 19.99 8.57 -8.60
C LEU A 128 18.91 8.13 -9.58
N ALA A 129 18.09 9.06 -10.06
CA ALA A 129 16.99 8.76 -10.96
C ALA A 129 17.43 8.89 -12.42
N GLU A 130 17.18 7.86 -13.22
CA GLU A 130 17.22 7.97 -14.68
C GLU A 130 16.10 8.93 -15.15
N ARG A 131 14.95 8.90 -14.45
CA ARG A 131 13.80 9.71 -14.81
C ARG A 131 12.87 9.97 -13.64
N VAL A 132 12.40 11.20 -13.53
CA VAL A 132 11.25 11.57 -12.70
C VAL A 132 10.22 12.26 -13.59
N ALA A 133 8.98 11.75 -13.60
CA ALA A 133 7.93 12.36 -14.40
C ALA A 133 6.54 12.20 -13.79
N MET A 134 5.70 13.21 -14.04
CA MET A 134 4.31 13.26 -13.62
C MET A 134 3.41 12.52 -14.61
N GLY A 135 2.28 12.04 -14.12
CA GLY A 135 1.15 11.65 -14.96
C GLY A 135 0.64 12.82 -15.82
N PRO A 136 -0.28 12.54 -16.75
CA PRO A 136 -0.73 13.54 -17.71
C PRO A 136 -1.49 14.67 -17.00
N PHE A 137 -1.32 15.91 -17.47
CA PHE A 137 -2.05 17.05 -16.94
C PHE A 137 -3.43 17.18 -17.61
N GLY A 138 -4.47 17.44 -16.83
CA GLY A 138 -5.83 17.62 -17.35
C GLY A 138 -6.56 16.30 -17.63
N SER A 139 -7.53 16.35 -18.54
CA SER A 139 -8.48 15.24 -18.79
C SER A 139 -8.05 14.32 -19.94
N ASP A 140 -6.74 14.09 -20.09
CA ASP A 140 -6.19 13.25 -21.16
C ASP A 140 -6.64 11.79 -21.03
N ILE A 141 -6.78 11.31 -19.80
CA ILE A 141 -7.35 9.99 -19.49
C ILE A 141 -8.73 10.19 -18.87
N LYS A 142 -9.76 9.76 -19.60
CA LYS A 142 -11.16 9.86 -19.19
C LYS A 142 -11.89 8.56 -19.50
N ILE A 143 -13.09 8.39 -18.95
CA ILE A 143 -13.88 7.16 -19.17
C ILE A 143 -14.04 6.83 -20.66
N SER A 144 -14.24 7.84 -21.52
CA SER A 144 -14.38 7.64 -22.96
C SER A 144 -13.09 7.21 -23.69
N THR A 145 -11.94 7.23 -23.01
CA THR A 145 -10.67 6.73 -23.56
C THR A 145 -10.43 5.27 -23.21
N PHE A 146 -11.25 4.69 -22.32
CA PHE A 146 -11.06 3.32 -21.90
C PHE A 146 -11.56 2.32 -22.93
N VAL A 147 -10.77 1.28 -23.12
CA VAL A 147 -11.03 0.16 -24.01
C VAL A 147 -11.03 -1.15 -23.19
N PRO A 148 -11.63 -2.24 -23.69
CA PRO A 148 -11.67 -3.51 -22.96
C PRO A 148 -10.29 -4.16 -22.72
N ALA A 149 -9.31 -3.89 -23.58
CA ALA A 149 -7.95 -4.40 -23.49
C ALA A 149 -6.97 -3.43 -24.17
N GLY A 150 -5.73 -3.37 -23.66
CA GLY A 150 -4.69 -2.47 -24.15
C GLY A 150 -3.61 -2.24 -23.10
N ILE A 151 -3.10 -1.00 -23.00
CA ILE A 151 -2.12 -0.61 -21.99
C ILE A 151 -2.84 -0.29 -20.67
N PRO A 152 -2.48 -0.96 -19.55
CA PRO A 152 -3.13 -0.76 -18.25
C PRO A 152 -2.84 0.64 -17.67
N VAL A 153 -3.87 1.21 -17.03
CA VAL A 153 -3.80 2.52 -16.37
C VAL A 153 -3.71 2.37 -14.86
N ILE A 154 -2.59 2.78 -14.29
CA ILE A 154 -2.34 2.83 -12.85
C ILE A 154 -2.94 4.10 -12.25
N SER A 155 -3.98 3.93 -11.46
CA SER A 155 -4.53 4.93 -10.53
C SER A 155 -4.24 4.58 -9.06
N GLY A 156 -4.60 5.46 -8.13
CA GLY A 156 -4.33 5.28 -6.69
C GLY A 156 -4.96 4.04 -6.04
N GLN A 157 -5.94 3.39 -6.68
CA GLN A 157 -6.49 2.13 -6.18
C GLN A 157 -5.48 0.98 -6.22
N HIS A 158 -4.54 1.01 -7.17
CA HIS A 158 -3.51 -0.02 -7.34
C HIS A 158 -2.27 0.23 -6.46
N LEU A 159 -2.23 1.37 -5.74
CA LEU A 159 -1.10 1.82 -4.93
C LEU A 159 -1.40 1.71 -3.43
N ARG A 160 -2.30 0.80 -3.04
CA ARG A 160 -2.69 0.61 -1.62
C ARG A 160 -1.63 -0.11 -0.81
N GLY A 161 -0.81 -0.95 -1.45
CA GLY A 161 0.33 -1.64 -0.84
C GLY A 161 1.67 -1.02 -1.25
N THR A 162 2.76 -1.65 -0.81
CA THR A 162 4.13 -1.29 -1.20
C THR A 162 4.50 -1.78 -2.60
N LEU A 163 3.75 -2.75 -3.12
CA LEU A 163 3.86 -3.28 -4.48
C LEU A 163 2.61 -2.91 -5.27
N LEU A 164 2.77 -2.75 -6.58
CA LEU A 164 1.65 -2.52 -7.49
C LEU A 164 0.66 -3.69 -7.42
N ASP A 165 -0.62 -3.37 -7.24
CA ASP A 165 -1.72 -4.33 -7.36
C ASP A 165 -2.14 -4.48 -8.84
N ASP A 166 -1.81 -5.62 -9.43
CA ASP A 166 -2.07 -5.96 -10.84
C ASP A 166 -3.40 -6.71 -11.07
N SER A 167 -4.33 -6.69 -10.10
CA SER A 167 -5.57 -7.47 -10.18
C SER A 167 -6.53 -7.00 -11.28
N GLU A 168 -6.85 -5.71 -11.33
CA GLU A 168 -7.82 -5.14 -12.26
C GLU A 168 -7.38 -3.76 -12.76
N PHE A 169 -7.55 -3.49 -14.06
CA PHE A 169 -7.19 -2.22 -14.68
C PHE A 169 -8.27 -1.71 -15.63
N ASN A 170 -8.32 -0.38 -15.77
CA ASN A 170 -8.80 0.23 -17.01
C ASN A 170 -7.68 0.23 -18.04
N PHE A 171 -8.00 0.09 -19.32
CA PHE A 171 -7.02 0.07 -20.40
C PHE A 171 -7.22 1.24 -21.35
N VAL A 172 -6.14 1.70 -21.96
CA VAL A 172 -6.15 2.62 -23.10
C VAL A 172 -5.50 1.95 -24.31
N THR A 173 -5.75 2.46 -25.52
CA THR A 173 -5.07 1.95 -26.72
C THR A 173 -3.56 2.24 -26.67
N GLU A 174 -2.77 1.46 -27.41
CA GLU A 174 -1.33 1.71 -27.55
C GLU A 174 -1.06 3.11 -28.11
N GLU A 175 -1.80 3.53 -29.15
CA GLU A 175 -1.69 4.87 -29.74
C GLU A 175 -1.93 5.98 -28.69
N HIS A 176 -2.91 5.79 -27.80
CA HIS A 176 -3.17 6.74 -26.73
C HIS A 176 -2.02 6.77 -25.72
N ALA A 177 -1.49 5.61 -25.34
CA ALA A 177 -0.34 5.51 -24.44
C ALA A 177 0.93 6.12 -25.07
N ASP A 178 1.13 5.95 -26.37
CA ASP A 178 2.26 6.51 -27.13
C ASP A 178 2.20 8.04 -27.24
N ARG A 179 0.99 8.62 -27.25
CA ARG A 179 0.83 10.07 -27.14
C ARG A 179 1.24 10.59 -25.76
N LEU A 180 1.03 9.81 -24.71
CA LEU A 180 1.33 10.16 -23.31
C LEU A 180 2.73 9.68 -22.87
N LYS A 181 3.77 9.91 -23.69
CA LYS A 181 5.14 9.39 -23.46
C LYS A 181 5.69 9.64 -22.05
N ARG A 182 5.37 10.79 -21.44
CA ARG A 182 5.87 11.16 -20.10
C ARG A 182 5.21 10.38 -18.97
N SER A 183 4.04 9.80 -19.21
CA SER A 183 3.24 9.07 -18.23
C SER A 183 3.39 7.56 -18.35
N ASN A 184 4.25 7.09 -19.25
CA ASN A 184 4.55 5.67 -19.38
C ASN A 184 5.53 5.24 -18.29
N VAL A 185 5.19 4.15 -17.63
CA VAL A 185 6.03 3.50 -16.61
C VAL A 185 6.19 2.02 -16.94
N GLN A 186 7.19 1.42 -16.32
CA GLN A 186 7.58 0.04 -16.57
C GLN A 186 7.95 -0.65 -15.27
N ARG A 187 8.09 -1.97 -15.33
CA ARG A 187 8.63 -2.77 -14.22
C ARG A 187 9.92 -2.16 -13.68
N GLY A 188 10.03 -2.08 -12.37
CA GLY A 188 11.15 -1.41 -11.70
C GLY A 188 10.92 0.05 -11.33
N ASP A 189 9.90 0.71 -11.87
CA ASP A 189 9.58 2.08 -11.49
C ASP A 189 8.93 2.13 -10.10
N VAL A 190 9.17 3.22 -9.37
CA VAL A 190 8.48 3.54 -8.11
C VAL A 190 7.46 4.63 -8.38
N ILE A 191 6.20 4.38 -8.05
CA ILE A 191 5.08 5.29 -8.27
C ILE A 191 4.66 5.93 -6.96
N PHE A 192 4.36 7.23 -7.02
CA PHE A 192 3.97 8.07 -5.91
C PHE A 192 2.64 8.76 -6.20
N THR A 193 1.75 8.86 -5.22
CA THR A 193 0.55 9.70 -5.31
C THR A 193 0.82 11.09 -4.73
N HIS A 194 0.73 12.13 -5.56
CA HIS A 194 0.92 13.53 -5.12
C HIS A 194 -0.39 14.26 -4.82
N ALA A 195 -1.54 13.70 -5.21
CA ALA A 195 -2.84 14.33 -4.97
C ALA A 195 -3.92 13.28 -4.66
N GLY A 196 -4.79 13.55 -3.68
CA GLY A 196 -5.86 12.65 -3.26
C GLY A 196 -5.43 11.87 -2.03
N SER A 197 -5.22 10.56 -2.17
CA SER A 197 -4.57 9.73 -1.14
C SER A 197 -3.06 9.98 -1.13
N ILE A 198 -2.66 11.19 -0.72
CA ILE A 198 -1.27 11.65 -0.72
C ILE A 198 -0.39 10.70 0.11
N GLY A 199 0.81 10.41 -0.40
CA GLY A 199 1.82 9.63 0.32
C GLY A 199 1.78 8.12 0.05
N GLN A 200 0.86 7.64 -0.79
CA GLN A 200 0.95 6.27 -1.30
C GLN A 200 2.18 6.12 -2.20
N VAL A 201 2.95 5.07 -1.96
CA VAL A 201 4.14 4.70 -2.74
C VAL A 201 4.08 3.21 -3.04
N ALA A 202 4.24 2.84 -4.31
CA ALA A 202 4.31 1.44 -4.72
C ALA A 202 5.40 1.22 -5.77
N TYR A 203 6.13 0.12 -5.64
CA TYR A 203 7.07 -0.37 -6.63
C TYR A 203 6.36 -1.27 -7.64
N ILE A 204 6.70 -1.20 -8.92
CA ILE A 204 6.21 -2.14 -9.94
C ILE A 204 7.15 -3.35 -9.99
N PRO A 205 6.74 -4.55 -9.53
CA PRO A 205 7.61 -5.72 -9.51
C PRO A 205 8.14 -6.12 -10.90
N ASP A 206 9.34 -6.70 -10.94
CA ASP A 206 9.87 -7.30 -12.19
C ASP A 206 9.01 -8.49 -12.67
N ALA A 207 8.21 -9.10 -11.78
CA ALA A 207 7.25 -10.16 -12.08
C ALA A 207 5.82 -9.65 -12.38
N SER A 208 5.61 -8.34 -12.47
CA SER A 208 4.30 -7.75 -12.77
C SER A 208 3.70 -8.26 -14.07
N ARG A 209 2.37 -8.29 -14.17
CA ARG A 209 1.67 -8.92 -15.31
C ARG A 209 2.01 -8.25 -16.65
N TYR A 210 2.18 -6.94 -16.67
CA TYR A 210 2.48 -6.17 -17.86
C TYR A 210 3.91 -5.61 -17.78
N GLU A 211 4.50 -5.33 -18.94
CA GLU A 211 5.82 -4.70 -19.03
C GLU A 211 5.72 -3.18 -19.05
N ARG A 212 4.57 -2.66 -19.52
CA ARG A 212 4.32 -1.25 -19.76
C ARG A 212 2.95 -0.86 -19.21
N TYR A 213 2.92 0.28 -18.54
CA TYR A 213 1.73 0.88 -17.94
C TYR A 213 1.69 2.37 -18.23
N ILE A 214 0.51 2.97 -18.02
CA ILE A 214 0.32 4.42 -17.97
C ILE A 214 -0.09 4.81 -16.56
N ILE A 215 0.56 5.81 -15.96
CA ILE A 215 0.09 6.38 -14.69
C ILE A 215 -0.98 7.45 -14.93
N SER A 216 -1.95 7.53 -14.02
CA SER A 216 -3.01 8.55 -14.08
C SER A 216 -2.53 9.92 -13.58
N GLN A 217 -3.33 10.96 -13.81
CA GLN A 217 -2.99 12.37 -13.55
C GLN A 217 -2.42 12.65 -12.15
N ARG A 218 -2.82 11.88 -11.13
CA ARG A 218 -2.51 12.15 -9.72
C ARG A 218 -1.27 11.42 -9.22
N GLN A 219 -0.58 10.73 -10.12
CA GLN A 219 0.65 10.01 -9.84
C GLN A 219 1.84 10.72 -10.45
N PHE A 220 3.02 10.44 -9.90
CA PHE A 220 4.30 10.61 -10.56
C PHE A 220 5.14 9.37 -10.28
N TYR A 221 6.24 9.20 -11.00
CA TYR A 221 7.14 8.09 -10.76
C TYR A 221 8.59 8.54 -10.73
N MET A 222 9.40 7.68 -10.14
CA MET A 222 10.85 7.71 -10.20
C MET A 222 11.33 6.39 -10.82
N ARG A 223 12.17 6.50 -11.84
CA ARG A 223 12.95 5.39 -12.38
C ARG A 223 14.36 5.50 -11.85
N CYS A 224 14.78 4.52 -11.06
CA CYS A 224 16.14 4.48 -10.53
C CYS A 224 17.15 4.12 -11.63
N ASN A 225 18.28 4.81 -11.64
CA ASN A 225 19.41 4.44 -12.48
C ASN A 225 20.03 3.14 -11.95
N ARG A 226 19.92 2.06 -12.73
CA ARG A 226 20.44 0.74 -12.35
C ARG A 226 21.93 0.54 -12.66
N SER A 227 22.61 1.55 -13.21
CA SER A 227 24.05 1.47 -13.57
C SER A 227 25.00 1.49 -12.37
N TYR A 228 24.47 1.65 -11.14
CA TYR A 228 25.21 1.64 -9.88
C TYR A 228 25.28 0.25 -9.21
N GLN A 229 24.87 -0.82 -9.89
CA GLN A 229 24.99 -2.21 -9.42
C GLN A 229 26.29 -2.88 -9.87
#